data_AF-A0A7K2Q549-F1
#
_entry.id   AF-A0A7K2Q549-F1
#
_cell.length_a   1.000
_cell.length_b   1.000
_cell.length_c   1.000
_cell.angle_alpha   90.00
_cell.angle_beta   90.00
_cell.angle_gamma   90.00
#
_symmetry.space_group_name_H-M   'P 1'
#
loop_
_entity.id
_entity.type
_entity.pdbx_description
1 polymer ?
#
loop_
_entity_poly.entity_id
_entity_poly.type
_entity_poly.pdbx_seq_one_letter_code
_entity_poly.pdbx_strand_id
1 'polypeptide(L)' 'ADVTVTFGAYKPGLLIDPGASRTGALRLVDIGLSLPDPDAEALQHADVARLLPAPEASSDKYRRGVVGILAGS' A
#
# COMPACT_ATOMS: atom_id res chain seq x y z
N ALA A 1 15.67 10.89 -9.90
CA ALA A 1 15.40 10.32 -11.23
C ALA A 1 13.98 10.69 -11.61
N ASP A 2 13.71 10.92 -12.89
CA ASP A 2 12.33 11.14 -13.35
C ASP A 2 11.55 9.81 -13.42
N VAL A 3 12.26 8.73 -13.79
CA VAL A 3 11.75 7.36 -13.83
C VAL A 3 12.81 6.41 -13.26
N THR A 4 12.36 5.44 -12.46
CA THR A 4 13.18 4.32 -11.98
C THR A 4 12.56 3.01 -12.43
N VAL A 5 13.37 2.14 -13.02
CA VAL A 5 13.00 0.76 -13.33
C VAL A 5 13.69 -0.17 -12.35
N THR A 6 12.94 -1.07 -11.71
CA THR A 6 13.48 -2.06 -10.79
C THR A 6 13.08 -3.47 -11.22
N PHE A 7 13.93 -4.44 -10.93
CA PHE A 7 13.78 -5.81 -11.43
C PHE A 7 13.47 -6.80 -10.30
N GLY A 8 12.58 -7.75 -10.55
CA GLY A 8 12.21 -8.83 -9.63
C GLY A 8 11.27 -8.37 -8.52
N ALA A 9 11.70 -7.45 -7.67
CA ALA A 9 10.90 -6.90 -6.56
C ALA A 9 11.13 -5.41 -6.33
N TYR A 10 10.21 -4.75 -5.64
CA TYR A 10 10.45 -3.45 -5.04
C TYR A 10 11.44 -3.57 -3.89
N LYS A 11 12.31 -2.57 -3.73
CA LYS A 11 13.25 -2.49 -2.61
C LYS A 11 12.75 -1.41 -1.66
N PRO A 12 12.79 -1.61 -0.33
CA PRO A 12 12.27 -0.63 0.63
C PRO A 12 12.82 0.80 0.42
N GLY A 13 14.09 0.93 0.04
CA GLY A 13 14.70 2.23 -0.27
C GLY A 13 14.08 3.00 -1.45
N LEU A 14 13.24 2.36 -2.27
CA LEU A 14 12.48 3.02 -3.35
C LEU A 14 11.15 3.61 -2.85
N LEU A 15 10.71 3.24 -1.65
CA LEU A 15 9.40 3.57 -1.08
C LEU A 15 9.51 4.30 0.27
N ILE A 16 10.68 4.29 0.90
CA ILE A 16 10.96 4.96 2.17
C ILE A 16 11.91 6.13 1.92
N ASP A 17 11.66 7.25 2.58
CA ASP A 17 12.54 8.42 2.48
C ASP A 17 13.91 8.17 3.13
N PRO A 18 14.99 8.77 2.57
CA PRO A 18 14.97 9.79 1.50
C PRO A 18 14.93 9.22 0.07
N GLY A 19 15.00 7.91 -0.11
CA GLY A 19 15.08 7.31 -1.46
C GLY A 19 13.78 7.43 -2.26
N ALA A 20 12.63 7.38 -1.58
CA ALA A 20 11.32 7.62 -2.19
C ALA A 20 11.26 8.97 -2.91
N SER A 21 11.69 10.05 -2.25
CA SER A 21 11.73 11.40 -2.85
C SER A 21 12.59 11.51 -4.12
N ARG A 22 13.52 10.58 -4.35
CA ARG A 22 14.46 10.58 -5.48
C ARG A 22 14.08 9.61 -6.60
N THR A 23 13.09 8.75 -6.38
CA THR A 23 12.78 7.62 -7.26
C THR A 23 11.98 8.03 -8.51
N GLY A 24 11.20 9.11 -8.43
CA GLY A 24 10.32 9.51 -9.53
C GLY A 24 9.27 8.44 -9.83
N ALA A 25 8.86 8.31 -11.09
CA ALA A 25 7.93 7.26 -11.49
C ALA A 25 8.60 5.87 -11.42
N LEU A 26 8.06 4.98 -10.60
CA LEU A 26 8.61 3.64 -10.42
C LEU A 26 7.93 2.60 -11.34
N ARG A 27 8.73 1.72 -11.93
CA ARG A 27 8.28 0.59 -12.78
C ARG A 27 8.97 -0.69 -12.33
N LEU A 28 8.17 -1.70 -11.99
CA LEU A 28 8.67 -3.04 -11.73
C LEU A 28 8.68 -3.85 -13.04
N VAL A 29 9.81 -4.47 -13.33
CA VAL A 29 9.98 -5.41 -14.43
C VAL A 29 10.20 -6.80 -13.85
N ASP A 30 9.33 -7.72 -14.21
CA ASP A 30 9.55 -9.13 -13.94
C ASP A 30 10.68 -9.67 -14.83
N ILE A 31 11.55 -10.48 -14.24
CA ILE A 31 12.72 -11.08 -14.87
C ILE A 31 12.75 -12.61 -14.68
N GLY A 32 11.63 -13.22 -14.26
CA GLY A 32 11.49 -14.68 -14.16
C GLY A 32 12.14 -15.28 -12.91
N LEU A 33 12.21 -14.52 -11.82
CA LEU A 33 12.72 -15.03 -10.54
C LEU A 33 11.61 -15.67 -9.72
N SER A 34 11.91 -16.82 -9.10
CA SER A 34 11.10 -17.36 -8.01
C SER A 34 11.54 -16.70 -6.71
N LEU A 35 10.72 -15.80 -6.18
CA LEU A 35 11.01 -15.08 -4.95
C LEU A 35 10.30 -15.71 -3.75
N PRO A 36 10.87 -15.63 -2.54
CA PRO A 36 10.17 -16.01 -1.32
C PRO A 36 9.05 -15.00 -1.00
N ASP A 37 8.22 -15.33 0.00
CA ASP A 37 7.23 -14.39 0.53
C ASP A 37 7.93 -13.11 1.04
N PRO A 38 7.36 -11.92 0.77
CA PRO A 38 7.97 -10.67 1.18
C PRO A 38 7.77 -10.40 2.68
N ASP A 39 8.79 -9.84 3.33
CA ASP A 39 8.68 -9.37 4.73
C ASP A 39 7.80 -8.12 4.87
N ALA A 40 7.54 -7.40 3.77
CA ALA A 40 6.75 -6.18 3.74
C ALA A 40 6.07 -5.99 2.38
N GLU A 41 4.85 -5.46 2.40
CA GLU A 41 4.05 -5.14 1.22
C GLU A 41 3.73 -3.64 1.14
N ALA A 42 3.67 -3.12 -0.09
CA ALA A 42 3.26 -1.75 -0.38
C ALA A 42 1.91 -1.75 -1.09
N LEU A 43 0.84 -1.62 -0.32
CA LEU A 43 -0.54 -1.72 -0.82
C LEU A 43 -0.80 -0.72 -1.94
N GLN A 44 -1.32 -1.23 -3.07
CA GLN A 44 -1.84 -0.41 -4.15
C GLN A 44 -3.33 -0.16 -3.94
N HIS A 45 -3.92 0.71 -4.77
CA HIS A 45 -5.34 1.06 -4.68
C HIS A 45 -6.27 -0.18 -4.66
N ALA A 46 -6.01 -1.17 -5.51
CA ALA A 46 -6.81 -2.39 -5.57
C ALA A 46 -6.68 -3.26 -4.31
N ASP A 47 -5.50 -3.27 -3.68
CA ASP A 47 -5.30 -3.99 -2.43
C ASP A 47 -6.10 -3.35 -1.30
N VAL A 48 -6.05 -2.02 -1.20
CA VAL A 48 -6.83 -1.27 -0.22
C VAL A 48 -8.33 -1.49 -0.43
N ALA A 49 -8.80 -1.44 -1.69
CA ALA A 49 -10.21 -1.67 -2.01
C ALA A 49 -10.70 -3.07 -1.60
N ARG A 50 -9.83 -4.09 -1.71
CA ARG A 50 -10.13 -5.47 -1.29
C ARG A 50 -10.16 -5.64 0.23
N LEU A 51 -9.43 -4.81 0.97
CA LEU A 51 -9.36 -4.85 2.43
C LEU A 51 -10.50 -4.07 3.11
N LEU A 52 -11.04 -3.06 2.43
CA LEU A 52 -12.10 -2.21 2.99
C LEU A 52 -13.47 -2.92 2.92
N PRO A 53 -14.26 -2.93 4.00
CA PRO A 53 -15.62 -3.43 3.97
C PRO A 53 -16.50 -2.60 3.04
N ALA A 54 -17.20 -3.26 2.12
CA ALA A 54 -18.20 -2.62 1.28
C ALA A 54 -19.55 -2.49 2.03
N PRO A 55 -20.22 -1.32 2.02
CA PRO A 55 -21.56 -1.20 2.57
C PRO A 55 -22.58 -2.02 1.78
N GLU A 56 -23.41 -2.78 2.49
CA GLU A 56 -24.58 -3.47 1.93
C GLU A 56 -25.87 -2.64 2.09
N ALA A 57 -26.96 -3.08 1.45
CA ALA A 57 -28.27 -2.42 1.54
C ALA A 57 -28.80 -2.29 2.98
N SER A 58 -28.40 -3.19 3.87
CA SER A 58 -28.77 -3.18 5.30
C SER A 58 -27.83 -2.34 6.17
N SER A 59 -26.79 -1.73 5.59
CA SER A 59 -25.82 -0.92 6.32
C SER A 59 -26.41 0.42 6.73
N ASP A 60 -26.38 0.69 8.03
CA ASP A 60 -26.75 1.98 8.61
C ASP A 60 -25.58 2.58 9.40
N LYS A 61 -25.73 3.84 9.85
CA LYS A 61 -24.66 4.57 10.56
C LYS A 61 -24.21 3.92 11.87
N TYR A 62 -25.04 3.08 12.50
CA TYR A 62 -24.72 2.37 13.74
C TYR A 62 -24.13 0.99 13.46
N ARG A 63 -24.60 0.29 12.42
CA ARG A 63 -24.03 -0.99 11.97
C ARG A 63 -22.57 -0.89 11.51
N ARG A 64 -22.14 0.29 11.05
CA ARG A 64 -20.75 0.55 10.63
C ARG A 64 -19.82 0.98 11.76
N GLY A 65 -20.27 0.89 13.01
CA GLY A 65 -19.48 1.21 14.20
C GLY A 65 -19.52 2.69 14.58
N VAL A 66 -19.39 2.95 15.88
CA VAL A 66 -19.29 4.31 16.45
C VAL A 66 -18.03 4.33 17.32
N VAL A 67 -17.16 5.30 17.07
CA VAL A 67 -15.90 5.46 17.82
C VAL A 67 -15.95 6.76 18.60
N GLY A 68 -15.76 6.66 19.92
CA GLY A 68 -15.50 7.80 20.79
C GLY A 68 -14.00 7.95 21.02
N ILE A 69 -13.48 9.18 20.87
CA ILE A 69 -12.08 9.49 21.15
C ILE A 69 -12.04 10.38 22.38
N LEU A 70 -11.43 9.90 23.47
CA LEU A 70 -11.06 10.74 24.61
C LEU A 70 -9.57 11.02 24.50
N ALA A 71 -9.24 12.23 24.05
CA ALA A 71 -7.88 12.71 23.91
C ALA A 71 -7.80 14.17 24.36
N GLY A 72 -6.70 14.53 25.00
CA GLY A 72 -6.43 15.86 25.55
C GLY A 72 -5.09 15.85 26.29
N SER A 73 -4.40 16.98 26.27
CA SER A 73 -3.09 17.19 26.92
C SER A 73 -3.23 17.63 28.37
#